data_AF-A0A8H9W3I8-F1
#
_entry.id   AF-A0A8H9W3I8-F1
#
_cell.length_a   1.000
_cell.length_b   1.000
_cell.length_c   1.000
_cell.angle_alpha   90.00
_cell.angle_beta   90.00
_cell.angle_gamma   90.00
#
_symmetry.space_group_name_H-M   'P 1'
#
loop_
_entity.id
_entity.type
_entity.pdbx_description
1 polymer ?
#
loop_
_entity_poly.entity_id
_entity_poly.type
_entity_poly.pdbx_seq_one_letter_code
_entity_poly.pdbx_strand_id
1 'polypeptide(L)'
;MKTLKITVAAAMVATLAGCAAKQDITRFETNKPKTVCIAEHKAVKEGVIDAMKKGFAKHEVETRVISANYVLKHQDYQTELSDSDTTGCNAVAYYVANWRWDLALYMAYANIWVKDVETNEKIAQASYRTGGGLDKFINAEEKIIELIDGMY
;
A
#
# COMPACT_ATOMS: atom_id res chain seq x y z
N MET A 1 8.23 20.21 63.99
CA MET A 1 7.35 19.10 63.54
C MET A 1 6.18 19.65 62.75
N LYS A 2 6.15 19.40 61.43
CA LYS A 2 5.00 18.98 60.59
C LYS A 2 5.25 19.42 59.15
N THR A 3 5.80 18.47 58.40
CA THR A 3 5.89 18.47 56.94
C THR A 3 4.49 18.41 56.35
N LEU A 4 4.12 19.41 55.55
CA LEU A 4 2.90 19.38 54.74
C LEU A 4 3.21 18.57 53.48
N LYS A 5 2.58 17.39 53.38
CA LYS A 5 2.79 16.43 52.30
C LYS A 5 2.17 16.97 51.01
N ILE A 6 3.01 17.31 50.03
CA ILE A 6 2.58 17.54 48.65
C ILE A 6 2.29 16.15 48.06
N THR A 7 1.02 15.79 47.97
CA THR A 7 0.56 14.60 47.24
C THR A 7 0.76 14.86 45.75
N VAL A 8 1.91 14.45 45.23
CA VAL A 8 2.20 14.42 43.80
C VAL A 8 1.29 13.36 43.18
N ALA A 9 0.22 13.80 42.53
CA ALA A 9 -0.52 12.97 41.59
C ALA A 9 0.44 12.67 40.42
N ALA A 10 1.06 11.49 40.45
CA ALA A 10 1.92 11.01 39.38
C ALA A 10 1.05 10.77 38.13
N ALA A 11 0.99 11.79 37.26
CA ALA A 11 0.52 11.63 35.89
C ALA A 11 1.49 10.67 35.20
N MET A 12 1.10 9.40 35.13
CA MET A 12 1.78 8.37 34.36
C MET A 12 1.52 8.69 32.89
N VAL A 13 2.30 9.63 32.33
CA VAL A 13 2.33 9.91 30.89
C VAL A 13 2.97 8.70 30.25
N ALA A 14 2.14 7.71 29.90
CA ALA A 14 2.56 6.62 29.05
C ALA A 14 2.97 7.22 27.70
N THR A 15 4.27 7.32 27.47
CA THR A 15 4.80 7.66 26.16
C THR A 15 4.41 6.52 25.22
N LEU A 16 3.33 6.73 24.46
CA LEU A 16 2.96 5.92 23.31
C LEU A 16 4.02 6.13 22.22
N ALA A 17 5.25 5.68 22.46
CA ALA A 17 6.24 5.50 21.42
C ALA A 17 5.80 4.27 20.60
N GLY A 18 4.87 4.50 19.68
CA GLY A 18 4.52 3.47 18.72
C GLY A 18 5.70 3.19 17.80
N CYS A 19 5.84 1.93 17.38
CA CYS A 19 6.85 1.58 16.37
C CYS A 19 6.63 2.44 15.12
N ALA A 20 7.71 2.95 14.53
CA ALA A 20 7.61 3.76 13.31
C ALA A 20 6.98 2.99 12.15
N ALA A 21 6.32 3.71 11.23
CA ALA A 21 5.87 3.15 9.97
C ALA A 21 7.04 2.57 9.17
N LYS A 22 6.78 1.51 8.41
CA LYS A 22 7.77 0.82 7.58
C LYS A 22 7.36 0.85 6.11
N GLN A 23 8.32 1.16 5.25
CA GLN A 23 8.20 1.04 3.81
C GLN A 23 9.32 0.16 3.28
N ASP A 24 8.99 -0.70 2.32
CA ASP A 24 9.93 -1.54 1.61
C ASP A 24 9.67 -1.36 0.11
N ILE A 25 10.74 -1.05 -0.64
CA ILE A 25 10.64 -0.64 -2.04
C ILE A 25 11.72 -1.37 -2.86
N THR A 26 11.25 -2.14 -3.83
CA THR A 26 12.01 -2.70 -4.94
C THR A 26 11.70 -1.89 -6.19
N ARG A 27 12.71 -1.24 -6.78
CA ARG A 27 12.58 -0.37 -7.95
C ARG A 27 12.65 -1.14 -9.27
N PHE A 28 12.12 -0.53 -10.32
CA PHE A 28 12.41 -0.96 -11.70
C PHE A 28 13.90 -0.79 -11.99
N GLU A 29 14.54 -1.78 -12.61
CA GLU A 29 15.98 -1.70 -12.94
C GLU A 29 16.26 -0.78 -14.14
N THR A 30 15.82 -1.18 -15.33
CA THR A 30 16.22 -0.48 -16.58
C THR A 30 15.10 -0.33 -17.60
N ASN A 31 14.15 -1.28 -17.65
CA ASN A 31 13.05 -1.28 -18.60
C ASN A 31 11.71 -1.03 -17.88
N LYS A 32 11.35 0.25 -17.74
CA LYS A 32 10.09 0.66 -17.13
C LYS A 32 8.93 0.35 -18.09
N PRO A 33 7.83 -0.29 -17.63
CA PRO A 33 6.70 -0.60 -18.49
C PRO A 33 6.02 0.69 -18.97
N LYS A 34 5.68 0.77 -20.26
CA LYS A 34 4.94 1.91 -20.83
C LYS A 34 3.44 1.79 -20.57
N THR A 35 2.94 0.56 -20.55
CA THR A 35 1.54 0.26 -20.27
C THR A 35 1.45 -0.78 -19.14
N VAL A 36 0.70 -0.44 -18.09
CA VAL A 36 0.48 -1.27 -16.91
C VAL A 36 -1.01 -1.61 -16.78
N CYS A 37 -1.33 -2.89 -16.86
CA CYS A 37 -2.65 -3.40 -16.51
C CYS A 37 -2.79 -3.43 -14.97
N ILE A 38 -3.81 -2.81 -14.39
CA ILE A 38 -4.10 -2.89 -12.96
C ILE A 38 -5.10 -4.03 -12.75
N ALA A 39 -4.66 -5.09 -12.07
CA ALA A 39 -5.49 -6.22 -11.66
C ALA A 39 -6.43 -5.81 -10.52
N GLU A 40 -7.71 -5.63 -10.82
CA GLU A 40 -8.69 -5.12 -9.85
C GLU A 40 -8.87 -6.08 -8.67
N HIS A 41 -8.65 -5.56 -7.46
CA HIS A 41 -9.01 -6.22 -6.22
C HIS A 41 -10.27 -5.58 -5.62
N LYS A 42 -11.43 -6.20 -5.87
CA LYS A 42 -12.76 -5.69 -5.46
C LYS A 42 -13.00 -5.56 -3.95
N ALA A 43 -12.19 -6.22 -3.12
CA ALA A 43 -12.32 -6.15 -1.65
C ALA A 43 -11.55 -4.96 -1.04
N VAL A 44 -10.77 -4.23 -1.85
CA VAL A 44 -10.05 -3.04 -1.42
C VAL A 44 -10.98 -1.83 -1.48
N LYS A 45 -10.79 -0.88 -0.56
CA LYS A 45 -11.58 0.34 -0.48
C LYS A 45 -11.57 1.12 -1.81
N GLU A 46 -12.70 1.76 -2.12
CA GLU A 46 -12.84 2.70 -3.23
C GLU A 46 -11.76 3.79 -3.19
N GLY A 47 -11.31 4.22 -4.37
CA GLY A 47 -10.27 5.25 -4.56
C GLY A 47 -8.85 4.71 -4.70
N VAL A 48 -8.56 3.45 -4.31
CA VAL A 48 -7.21 2.88 -4.49
C VAL A 48 -6.82 2.78 -5.96
N ILE A 49 -7.72 2.31 -6.82
CA ILE A 49 -7.44 2.20 -8.26
C ILE A 49 -7.14 3.59 -8.85
N ASP A 50 -7.88 4.63 -8.45
CA ASP A 50 -7.66 5.98 -8.94
C ASP A 50 -6.34 6.55 -8.44
N ALA A 51 -5.98 6.31 -7.18
CA ALA A 51 -4.66 6.63 -6.65
C ALA A 51 -3.55 5.91 -7.43
N MET A 52 -3.75 4.64 -7.77
CA MET A 52 -2.80 3.88 -8.59
C MET A 52 -2.65 4.45 -10.00
N LYS A 53 -3.76 4.75 -10.68
CA LYS A 53 -3.76 5.39 -12.00
C LYS A 53 -3.01 6.73 -11.96
N LYS A 54 -3.27 7.57 -10.95
CA LYS A 54 -2.56 8.84 -10.74
C LYS A 54 -1.05 8.63 -10.52
N GLY A 55 -0.68 7.64 -9.70
CA GLY A 55 0.71 7.28 -9.44
C GLY A 55 1.46 6.88 -10.71
N PHE A 56 0.89 5.96 -11.50
CA PHE A 56 1.50 5.55 -12.78
C PHE A 56 1.54 6.67 -13.81
N ALA A 57 0.47 7.48 -13.91
CA ALA A 57 0.41 8.61 -14.84
C ALA A 57 1.49 9.67 -14.59
N LYS A 58 1.97 9.83 -13.34
CA LYS A 58 3.09 10.72 -12.99
C LYS A 58 4.40 10.34 -13.71
N HIS A 59 4.53 9.09 -14.12
CA HIS A 59 5.69 8.55 -14.84
C HIS A 59 5.37 8.24 -16.30
N GLU A 60 4.35 8.89 -16.87
CA GLU A 60 3.96 8.73 -18.29
C GLU A 60 3.58 7.28 -18.64
N VAL A 61 3.10 6.51 -17.65
CA VAL A 61 2.65 5.13 -17.84
C VAL A 61 1.14 5.07 -18.03
N GLU A 62 0.73 4.51 -19.16
CA GLU A 62 -0.67 4.25 -19.45
C GLU A 62 -1.20 3.12 -18.57
N THR A 63 -2.43 3.26 -18.07
CA THR A 63 -3.04 2.24 -17.21
C THR A 63 -4.36 1.75 -17.76
N ARG A 64 -4.59 0.44 -17.64
CA ARG A 64 -5.86 -0.21 -17.98
C ARG A 64 -6.28 -1.13 -16.84
N VAL A 65 -7.51 -1.02 -16.38
CA VAL A 65 -8.01 -1.91 -15.32
C VAL A 65 -8.46 -3.22 -15.97
N ILE A 66 -8.02 -4.34 -15.40
CA ILE A 66 -8.43 -5.69 -15.80
C ILE A 66 -9.04 -6.42 -14.60
N SER A 67 -9.90 -7.40 -14.88
CA SER A 67 -10.44 -8.25 -13.83
C SER A 67 -9.34 -9.11 -13.23
N ALA A 68 -9.50 -9.48 -11.96
CA ALA A 68 -8.62 -10.43 -11.30
C ALA A 68 -9.37 -11.06 -10.13
N ASN A 69 -9.01 -12.31 -9.82
CA ASN A 69 -9.49 -13.00 -8.65
C ASN A 69 -8.38 -13.02 -7.58
N TYR A 70 -8.73 -12.55 -6.39
CA TYR A 70 -7.84 -12.49 -5.23
C TYR A 70 -8.36 -13.46 -4.17
N VAL A 71 -7.61 -14.53 -3.91
CA VAL A 71 -7.99 -15.56 -2.93
C VAL A 71 -6.98 -15.56 -1.79
N LEU A 72 -7.44 -15.20 -0.59
CA LEU A 72 -6.60 -15.27 0.62
C LEU A 72 -6.43 -16.74 1.04
N LYS A 73 -5.21 -17.26 0.96
CA LYS A 73 -4.83 -18.60 1.43
C LYS A 73 -3.58 -18.50 2.30
N HIS A 74 -3.58 -19.15 3.46
CA HIS A 74 -2.43 -19.15 4.38
C HIS A 74 -1.90 -17.74 4.71
N GLN A 75 -2.81 -16.76 4.87
CA GLN A 75 -2.50 -15.35 5.16
C GLN A 75 -1.87 -14.55 4.01
N ASP A 76 -1.77 -15.13 2.81
CA ASP A 76 -1.30 -14.45 1.60
C ASP A 76 -2.34 -14.48 0.48
N TYR A 77 -2.38 -13.42 -0.33
CA TYR A 77 -3.28 -13.34 -1.48
C TYR A 77 -2.68 -14.07 -2.68
N GLN A 78 -3.39 -15.07 -3.18
CA GLN A 78 -3.15 -15.70 -4.47
C GLN A 78 -3.93 -14.94 -5.54
N THR A 79 -3.28 -14.59 -6.65
CA THR A 79 -3.88 -13.78 -7.72
C THR A 79 -4.01 -14.58 -9.01
N GLU A 80 -5.21 -14.66 -9.53
CA GLU A 80 -5.52 -15.32 -10.81
C GLU A 80 -6.14 -14.30 -11.78
N LEU A 81 -5.61 -14.24 -13.00
CA LEU A 81 -6.13 -13.37 -14.07
C LEU A 81 -7.11 -14.10 -15.00
N SER A 82 -7.69 -15.23 -14.58
CA SER A 82 -8.53 -16.08 -15.42
C SER A 82 -9.54 -15.24 -16.22
N ASP A 83 -9.48 -15.37 -17.55
CA ASP A 83 -10.27 -14.65 -18.57
C ASP A 83 -9.99 -13.14 -18.77
N SER A 84 -8.90 -12.63 -18.20
CA SER A 84 -8.55 -11.20 -18.31
C SER A 84 -7.60 -10.94 -19.47
N ASP A 85 -8.01 -10.05 -20.37
CA ASP A 85 -7.23 -9.68 -21.55
C ASP A 85 -6.03 -8.78 -21.15
N THR A 86 -4.83 -9.34 -21.17
CA THR A 86 -3.57 -8.62 -20.96
C THR A 86 -2.96 -8.08 -22.26
N THR A 87 -3.65 -8.23 -23.41
CA THR A 87 -3.17 -7.74 -24.71
C THR A 87 -2.83 -6.24 -24.62
N GLY A 88 -1.63 -5.89 -25.09
CA GLY A 88 -1.13 -4.51 -25.08
C GLY A 88 -0.59 -3.99 -23.74
N CYS A 89 -0.60 -4.79 -22.67
CA CYS A 89 0.07 -4.44 -21.42
C CYS A 89 1.50 -4.98 -21.41
N ASN A 90 2.47 -4.16 -21.00
CA ASN A 90 3.84 -4.62 -20.76
C ASN A 90 3.95 -5.32 -19.41
N ALA A 91 3.20 -4.85 -18.42
CA ALA A 91 3.21 -5.39 -17.07
C ALA A 91 1.81 -5.39 -16.43
N VAL A 92 1.65 -6.19 -15.39
CA VAL A 92 0.45 -6.22 -14.55
C VAL A 92 0.81 -5.76 -13.13
N ALA A 93 0.16 -4.71 -12.67
CA ALA A 93 0.19 -4.26 -11.29
C ALA A 93 -0.92 -4.93 -10.49
N TYR A 94 -0.54 -5.54 -9.38
CA TYR A 94 -1.42 -6.13 -8.41
C TYR A 94 -1.32 -5.36 -7.10
N TYR A 95 -2.37 -5.36 -6.31
CA TYR A 95 -2.37 -4.65 -5.05
C TYR A 95 -3.26 -5.29 -3.99
N VAL A 96 -2.90 -5.05 -2.73
CA VAL A 96 -3.73 -5.29 -1.55
C VAL A 96 -3.61 -4.08 -0.64
N ALA A 97 -4.69 -3.71 0.03
CA ALA A 97 -4.66 -2.67 1.05
C ALA A 97 -5.68 -2.99 2.14
N ASN A 98 -5.29 -2.77 3.40
CA ASN A 98 -6.10 -3.09 4.57
C ASN A 98 -6.30 -1.84 5.41
N TRP A 99 -7.54 -1.62 5.83
CA TRP A 99 -7.90 -0.55 6.75
C TRP A 99 -8.11 -1.10 8.15
N ARG A 100 -7.84 -0.24 9.12
CA ARG A 100 -8.23 -0.48 10.52
C ARG A 100 -8.98 0.73 11.02
N TRP A 101 -9.76 0.49 12.05
CA TRP A 101 -10.51 1.50 12.78
C TRP A 101 -10.18 1.34 14.26
N ASP A 102 -9.64 2.40 14.86
CA ASP A 102 -9.53 2.50 16.32
C ASP A 102 -10.11 3.81 16.86
N LEU A 103 -9.54 4.95 16.46
CA LEU A 103 -10.06 6.30 16.73
C LEU A 103 -10.64 6.92 15.46
N ALA A 104 -9.99 6.65 14.33
CA ALA A 104 -10.45 7.01 13.00
C ALA A 104 -10.12 5.86 12.04
N LEU A 105 -10.70 5.88 10.85
CA LEU A 105 -10.36 4.93 9.80
C LEU A 105 -9.02 5.31 9.17
N TYR A 106 -8.07 4.37 9.07
CA TYR A 106 -6.77 4.59 8.45
C TYR A 106 -6.29 3.37 7.67
N MET A 107 -5.41 3.59 6.69
CA MET A 107 -4.77 2.52 5.92
C MET A 107 -3.65 1.91 6.77
N ALA A 108 -3.83 0.69 7.25
CA ALA A 108 -2.86 0.01 8.12
C ALA A 108 -1.75 -0.69 7.32
N TYR A 109 -2.08 -1.13 6.12
CA TYR A 109 -1.16 -1.84 5.23
C TYR A 109 -1.53 -1.60 3.77
N ALA A 110 -0.51 -1.50 2.93
CA ALA A 110 -0.65 -1.55 1.48
C ALA A 110 0.53 -2.31 0.89
N ASN A 111 0.29 -3.07 -0.17
CA ASN A 111 1.35 -3.69 -0.95
C ASN A 111 0.95 -3.68 -2.41
N ILE A 112 1.83 -3.15 -3.25
CA ILE A 112 1.67 -3.03 -4.69
C ILE A 112 2.86 -3.73 -5.31
N TRP A 113 2.64 -4.66 -6.22
CA TRP A 113 3.71 -5.32 -6.94
C TRP A 113 3.39 -5.39 -8.43
N VAL A 114 4.42 -5.27 -9.24
CA VAL A 114 4.32 -5.24 -10.69
C VAL A 114 5.04 -6.45 -11.25
N LYS A 115 4.35 -7.20 -12.10
CA LYS A 115 4.91 -8.37 -12.79
C LYS A 115 4.98 -8.12 -14.29
N ASP A 116 6.05 -8.53 -14.92
CA ASP A 116 6.18 -8.55 -16.37
C ASP A 116 5.18 -9.55 -16.98
N VAL A 117 4.55 -9.20 -18.10
CA VAL A 117 3.55 -10.08 -18.75
C VAL A 117 4.20 -11.28 -19.44
N GLU A 118 5.41 -11.12 -19.98
CA GLU A 118 6.12 -12.16 -20.73
C GLU A 118 6.83 -13.13 -19.80
N THR A 119 7.58 -12.61 -18.83
CA THR A 119 8.39 -13.46 -17.92
C THR A 119 7.62 -13.90 -16.68
N ASN A 120 6.52 -13.20 -16.35
CA ASN A 120 5.78 -13.39 -15.10
C ASN A 120 6.64 -13.18 -13.84
N GLU A 121 7.79 -12.52 -13.97
CA GLU A 121 8.67 -12.15 -12.86
C GLU A 121 8.20 -10.85 -12.22
N LYS A 122 8.45 -10.70 -10.92
CA LYS A 122 8.16 -9.47 -10.18
C LYS A 122 9.28 -8.47 -10.44
N ILE A 123 8.96 -7.37 -11.11
CA ILE A 123 9.93 -6.37 -11.58
C ILE A 123 9.95 -5.10 -10.72
N ALA A 124 8.94 -4.88 -9.88
CA ALA A 124 8.94 -3.84 -8.85
C ALA A 124 7.93 -4.18 -7.75
N GLN A 125 8.15 -3.61 -6.56
CA GLN A 125 7.21 -3.72 -5.45
C GLN A 125 7.38 -2.55 -4.49
N ALA A 126 6.29 -2.06 -3.94
CA ALA A 126 6.30 -1.13 -2.83
C ALA A 126 5.26 -1.55 -1.79
N SER A 127 5.69 -1.63 -0.53
CA SER A 127 4.81 -1.94 0.59
C SER A 127 4.90 -0.89 1.68
N TYR A 128 3.78 -0.72 2.39
CA TYR A 128 3.65 0.15 3.54
C TYR A 128 3.00 -0.62 4.69
N ARG A 129 3.55 -0.45 5.88
CA ARG A 129 2.92 -0.86 7.14
C ARG A 129 2.92 0.32 8.08
N THR A 130 1.75 0.64 8.61
CA THR A 130 1.62 1.76 9.53
C THR A 130 2.35 1.52 10.85
N GLY A 131 2.77 2.63 11.45
CA GLY A 131 3.35 2.65 12.79
C GLY A 131 2.29 2.73 13.88
N GLY A 132 2.74 2.93 15.11
CA GLY A 132 1.87 3.31 16.22
C GLY A 132 1.98 4.80 16.52
N GLY A 133 0.90 5.39 17.03
CA GLY A 133 0.83 6.82 17.33
C GLY A 133 -0.23 7.52 16.48
N LEU A 134 -0.12 8.84 16.38
CA LEU A 134 -1.00 9.67 15.54
C LEU A 134 -0.51 9.75 14.08
N ASP A 135 0.74 9.34 13.84
CA ASP A 135 1.36 9.24 12.51
C ASP A 135 0.70 8.20 11.60
N LYS A 136 -0.13 7.30 12.14
CA LYS A 136 -0.92 6.33 11.36
C LYS A 136 -2.07 6.98 10.57
N PHE A 137 -2.49 8.19 10.92
CA PHE A 137 -3.58 8.92 10.26
C PHE A 137 -3.08 9.68 9.03
N ILE A 138 -2.56 8.93 8.06
CA ILE A 138 -2.08 9.46 6.78
C ILE A 138 -3.19 9.57 5.74
N ASN A 139 -2.98 10.40 4.73
CA ASN A 139 -3.77 10.36 3.50
C ASN A 139 -3.39 9.09 2.70
N ALA A 140 -4.37 8.20 2.53
CA ALA A 140 -4.15 6.92 1.85
C ALA A 140 -3.87 7.10 0.35
N GLU A 141 -4.52 8.06 -0.31
CA GLU A 141 -4.29 8.34 -1.74
C GLU A 141 -2.85 8.82 -1.97
N GLU A 142 -2.42 9.84 -1.23
CA GLU A 142 -1.05 10.37 -1.31
C GLU A 142 -0.02 9.28 -1.03
N LYS A 143 -0.27 8.41 -0.04
CA LYS A 143 0.64 7.30 0.28
C LYS A 143 0.70 6.25 -0.83
N ILE A 144 -0.42 5.92 -1.48
CA ILE A 144 -0.41 4.98 -2.62
C ILE A 144 0.38 5.58 -3.80
N ILE A 145 0.19 6.87 -4.07
CA ILE A 145 0.96 7.59 -5.11
C ILE A 145 2.45 7.57 -4.76
N GLU A 146 2.82 7.86 -3.51
CA GLU A 146 4.19 7.82 -3.01
C GLU A 146 4.82 6.42 -3.14
N LEU A 147 4.07 5.35 -2.86
CA LEU A 147 4.56 3.98 -3.03
C LEU A 147 4.86 3.67 -4.49
N ILE A 148 4.01 4.11 -5.41
CA ILE A 148 4.27 3.93 -6.84
C ILE A 148 5.46 4.77 -7.28
N ASP A 149 5.52 6.03 -6.88
CA ASP A 149 6.62 6.95 -7.17
C ASP A 149 7.97 6.39 -6.71
N GLY A 150 7.99 5.76 -5.55
CA GLY A 150 9.19 5.14 -5.01
C GLY A 150 9.73 3.97 -5.83
N MET A 151 8.90 3.29 -6.64
CA MET A 151 9.35 2.22 -7.53
C MET A 151 10.12 2.73 -8.76
N TYR A 152 9.99 4.02 -9.10
CA TYR A 152 10.64 4.65 -10.26
C TYR A 152 11.99 5.28 -9.93
#